data_AF-A0A522Z0M7-F1
#
_entry.id   AF-A0A522Z0M7-F1
#
_cell.length_a   1.000
_cell.length_b   1.000
_cell.length_c   1.000
_cell.angle_alpha   90.00
_cell.angle_beta   90.00
_cell.angle_gamma   90.00
#
_symmetry.space_group_name_H-M   'P 1'
#
loop_
_entity.id
_entity.type
_entity.pdbx_description
1 polymer ?
#
loop_
_entity_poly.entity_id
_entity_poly.type
_entity_poly.pdbx_seq_one_letter_code
_entity_poly.pdbx_strand_id
1 'polypeptide(L)'
;MNELLQVYSIGYGTQDVKALINHDFKINVSNITIDGKQGEILNIPRWVAQTLESEGHAEIQESDMGIELTQSLSKENFQGEELSHLEPDFYIKMTGYMARQSEKEYDKLQSLLKMLIRKRLGKLVPRANSMSLTAEIAKKLSIEERALYNVIHKNSEDFINQIFSDEK
;
A
#
# COMPACT_ATOMS: atom_id res chain seq x y z
N MET A 1 12.28 -1.82 11.02
CA MET A 1 11.14 -1.49 10.13
C MET A 1 11.20 0.01 9.89
N ASN A 2 11.05 0.49 8.64
CA ASN A 2 11.22 1.91 8.32
C ASN A 2 10.10 2.76 8.97
N GLU A 3 10.45 3.75 9.79
CA GLU A 3 9.51 4.63 10.52
C GLU A 3 8.46 5.27 9.60
N LEU A 4 8.88 5.63 8.38
CA LEU A 4 7.99 6.24 7.39
C LEU A 4 6.88 5.27 6.96
N LEU A 5 7.20 3.98 6.80
CA LEU A 5 6.18 2.96 6.50
C LEU A 5 5.15 2.86 7.61
N GLN A 6 5.59 2.91 8.88
CA GLN A 6 4.70 2.87 10.03
C GLN A 6 3.75 4.07 10.06
N VAL A 7 4.25 5.28 9.80
CA VAL A 7 3.42 6.49 9.73
C VAL A 7 2.33 6.35 8.66
N TYR A 8 2.68 5.87 7.47
CA TYR A 8 1.69 5.67 6.40
C TYR A 8 0.68 4.56 6.74
N SER A 9 1.11 3.45 7.35
CA SER A 9 0.19 2.38 7.77
C SER A 9 -0.78 2.84 8.86
N ILE A 10 -0.30 3.58 9.85
CA ILE A 10 -1.14 4.18 10.90
C ILE A 10 -2.11 5.17 10.27
N GLY A 11 -1.62 6.08 9.42
CA GLY A 11 -2.43 7.06 8.71
C GLY A 11 -3.58 6.40 7.93
N TYR A 12 -3.28 5.34 7.17
CA TYR A 12 -4.27 4.57 6.44
C TYR A 12 -5.34 3.95 7.36
N GLY A 13 -4.95 3.39 8.50
CA GLY A 13 -5.88 2.81 9.47
C GLY A 13 -6.75 3.83 10.20
N THR A 14 -6.25 5.06 10.38
CA THR A 14 -6.98 6.16 11.04
C THR A 14 -7.86 6.97 10.09
N GLN A 15 -7.73 6.79 8.78
CA GLN A 15 -8.55 7.50 7.79
C GLN A 15 -10.02 7.08 7.91
N ASP A 16 -10.92 8.06 7.92
CA ASP A 16 -12.34 7.78 7.89
C ASP A 16 -12.77 7.18 6.54
N VAL A 17 -13.62 6.15 6.62
CA VAL A 17 -14.21 5.47 5.47
C VAL A 17 -15.72 5.41 5.63
N LYS A 18 -16.42 5.36 4.49
CA LYS A 18 -17.86 5.15 4.46
C LYS A 18 -18.16 3.68 4.71
N ALA A 19 -18.87 3.39 5.79
CA ALA A 19 -19.32 2.04 6.13
C ALA A 19 -20.85 2.00 6.08
N LEU A 20 -21.41 1.14 5.22
CA LEU A 20 -22.84 0.84 5.18
C LEU A 20 -23.16 -0.17 6.27
N ILE A 21 -24.09 0.16 7.16
CA ILE A 21 -24.45 -0.71 8.28
C ILE A 21 -25.48 -1.77 7.83
N ASN A 22 -25.16 -3.04 8.06
CA ASN A 22 -25.96 -4.17 7.58
C ASN A 22 -27.16 -4.47 8.47
N HIS A 23 -27.06 -4.17 9.76
CA HIS A 23 -28.13 -4.35 10.75
C HIS A 23 -27.94 -3.46 11.96
N ASP A 24 -29.01 -3.27 12.74
CA ASP A 24 -28.97 -2.44 13.95
C ASP A 24 -28.00 -3.03 14.99
N PHE A 25 -27.10 -2.18 15.51
CA PHE A 25 -26.22 -2.55 16.62
C PHE A 25 -26.04 -1.40 17.61
N LYS A 26 -25.70 -1.77 18.84
CA LYS A 26 -25.39 -0.86 19.94
C LYS A 26 -24.22 -1.42 20.72
N ILE A 27 -23.04 -0.85 20.52
CA ILE A 27 -21.80 -1.29 21.16
C ILE A 27 -21.36 -0.23 22.17
N ASN A 28 -20.99 -0.64 23.37
CA ASN A 28 -20.43 0.25 24.39
C ASN A 28 -18.98 -0.16 24.67
N VAL A 29 -18.03 0.73 24.36
CA VAL A 29 -16.61 0.55 24.66
C VAL A 29 -16.16 1.70 25.55
N SER A 30 -15.77 1.42 26.79
CA SER A 30 -15.20 2.42 27.72
C SER A 30 -16.02 3.71 27.84
N ASN A 31 -17.35 3.58 28.00
CA ASN A 31 -18.35 4.66 28.06
C ASN A 31 -18.63 5.39 26.73
N ILE A 32 -18.11 4.89 25.61
CA ILE A 32 -18.45 5.37 24.27
C ILE A 32 -19.50 4.40 23.69
N THR A 33 -20.71 4.91 23.49
CA THR A 33 -21.79 4.15 22.84
C THR A 33 -21.77 4.45 21.35
N ILE A 34 -21.57 3.41 20.54
CA ILE A 34 -21.68 3.47 19.09
C ILE A 34 -22.98 2.78 18.72
N ASP A 35 -23.91 3.57 18.20
CA ASP A 35 -25.19 3.11 17.69
C ASP A 35 -25.13 3.14 16.15
N GLY A 36 -25.45 2.03 15.50
CA GLY A 36 -25.59 1.96 14.05
C GLY A 36 -26.96 1.43 13.67
N LYS A 37 -27.61 2.03 12.67
CA LYS A 37 -28.89 1.57 12.14
C LYS A 37 -28.74 0.92 10.78
N GLN A 38 -29.53 -0.10 10.50
CA GLN A 38 -29.56 -0.79 9.22
C GLN A 38 -29.78 0.20 8.06
N GLY A 39 -28.92 0.13 7.05
CA GLY A 39 -28.95 0.98 5.86
C GLY A 39 -28.34 2.37 6.06
N GLU A 40 -27.86 2.71 7.26
CA GLU A 40 -27.14 3.95 7.53
C GLU A 40 -25.71 3.87 6.97
N ILE A 41 -25.21 5.00 6.45
CA ILE A 41 -23.79 5.14 6.08
C ILE A 41 -23.11 5.98 7.15
N LEU A 42 -22.17 5.37 7.87
CA LEU A 42 -21.35 6.05 8.85
C LEU A 42 -19.98 6.38 8.26
N ASN A 43 -19.45 7.55 8.60
CA ASN A 43 -18.06 7.92 8.33
C ASN A 43 -17.25 7.68 9.60
N ILE A 44 -16.50 6.58 9.63
CA ILE A 44 -15.80 6.10 10.83
C ILE A 44 -14.37 5.71 10.48
N PRO A 45 -13.43 5.70 11.45
CA PRO A 45 -12.07 5.29 11.19
C PRO A 45 -12.01 3.88 10.57
N ARG A 46 -11.15 3.70 9.57
CA ARG A 46 -11.01 2.44 8.81
C ARG A 46 -10.87 1.22 9.71
N TRP A 47 -10.05 1.29 10.76
CA TRP A 47 -9.86 0.14 11.66
C TRP A 47 -11.17 -0.29 12.35
N VAL A 48 -12.06 0.66 12.68
CA VAL A 48 -13.39 0.39 13.23
C VAL A 48 -14.25 -0.28 12.16
N ALA A 49 -14.29 0.31 10.96
CA ALA A 49 -15.06 -0.21 9.85
C ALA A 49 -14.63 -1.64 9.46
N GLN A 50 -13.33 -1.92 9.46
CA GLN A 50 -12.77 -3.25 9.17
C GLN A 50 -13.18 -4.28 10.23
N THR A 51 -13.21 -3.87 11.50
CA THR A 51 -13.68 -4.74 12.59
C THR A 51 -15.17 -5.07 12.39
N LEU A 52 -16.00 -4.07 12.13
CA LEU A 52 -17.43 -4.26 11.87
C LEU A 52 -17.69 -5.11 10.62
N GLU A 53 -16.92 -4.93 9.56
CA GLU A 53 -17.03 -5.71 8.32
C GLU A 53 -16.64 -7.18 8.52
N SER A 54 -15.57 -7.46 9.28
CA SER A 54 -15.13 -8.84 9.55
C SER A 54 -16.16 -9.67 10.34
N GLU A 55 -17.00 -8.99 11.13
CA GLU A 55 -18.09 -9.60 11.90
C GLU A 55 -19.45 -9.51 11.17
N GLY A 56 -19.48 -8.98 9.95
CA GLY A 56 -20.69 -8.87 9.12
C GLY A 56 -21.66 -7.74 9.52
N HIS A 57 -21.25 -6.83 10.40
CA HIS A 57 -22.06 -5.69 10.85
C HIS A 57 -22.09 -4.52 9.86
N ALA A 58 -21.07 -4.40 9.01
CA ALA A 58 -20.98 -3.31 8.03
C ALA A 58 -20.31 -3.75 6.71
N GLU A 59 -20.39 -2.91 5.69
CA GLU A 59 -19.68 -3.04 4.41
C GLU A 59 -18.94 -1.73 4.10
N ILE A 60 -17.64 -1.80 3.85
CA ILE A 60 -16.81 -0.64 3.53
C ILE A 60 -17.01 -0.25 2.07
N GLN A 61 -17.51 0.96 1.82
CA GLN A 61 -17.70 1.52 0.49
C GLN A 61 -16.42 2.20 0.00
N GLU A 62 -15.60 1.45 -0.75
CA GLU A 62 -14.32 1.92 -1.28
C GLU A 62 -14.12 1.62 -2.76
N SER A 63 -13.13 2.30 -3.35
CA SER A 63 -12.68 1.97 -4.70
C SER A 63 -12.14 0.55 -4.75
N ASP A 64 -12.44 -0.14 -5.85
CA ASP A 64 -11.91 -1.46 -6.14
C ASP A 64 -10.41 -1.34 -6.48
N MET A 65 -9.55 -1.68 -5.50
CA MET A 65 -8.10 -1.69 -5.70
C MET A 65 -7.65 -2.72 -6.74
N GLY A 66 -8.46 -3.73 -7.06
CA GLY A 66 -8.19 -4.67 -8.16
C GLY A 66 -8.22 -3.99 -9.53
N ILE A 67 -9.13 -3.03 -9.73
CA ILE A 67 -9.14 -2.19 -10.94
C ILE A 67 -7.88 -1.31 -10.96
N GLU A 68 -7.54 -0.66 -9.84
CA GLU A 68 -6.35 0.19 -9.74
C GLU A 68 -5.06 -0.60 -9.99
N LEU A 69 -4.96 -1.83 -9.48
CA LEU A 69 -3.85 -2.74 -9.73
C LEU A 69 -3.71 -3.10 -11.21
N THR A 70 -4.83 -3.43 -11.86
CA THR A 70 -4.85 -3.77 -13.29
C THR A 70 -4.43 -2.58 -14.15
N GLN A 71 -4.89 -1.38 -13.82
CA GLN A 71 -4.49 -0.14 -14.48
C GLN A 71 -3.00 0.16 -14.26
N SER A 72 -2.50 -0.01 -13.04
CA SER A 72 -1.09 0.21 -12.69
C SER A 72 -0.18 -0.75 -13.45
N LEU A 73 -0.55 -2.04 -13.52
CA LEU A 73 0.18 -3.04 -14.31
C LEU A 73 0.17 -2.71 -15.80
N SER A 74 -0.96 -2.23 -16.32
CA SER A 74 -1.06 -1.81 -17.73
C SER A 74 -0.14 -0.62 -18.01
N LYS A 75 -0.18 0.43 -17.18
CA LYS A 75 0.72 1.59 -17.29
C LYS A 75 2.20 1.18 -17.23
N GLU A 76 2.54 0.26 -16.32
CA GLU A 76 3.90 -0.25 -16.16
C GLU A 76 4.39 -0.99 -17.41
N ASN A 77 3.51 -1.72 -18.10
CA ASN A 77 3.81 -2.39 -19.37
C ASN A 77 4.02 -1.39 -20.52
N PHE A 78 3.23 -0.31 -20.57
CA PHE A 78 3.32 0.69 -21.64
C PHE A 78 4.54 1.59 -21.52
N GLN A 79 5.07 1.80 -20.32
CA GLN A 79 6.21 2.72 -20.11
C GLN A 79 7.59 2.17 -20.50
N GLY A 80 7.67 0.94 -21.01
CA GLY A 80 8.96 0.36 -21.42
C GLY A 80 9.94 0.30 -20.24
N GLU A 81 11.08 0.98 -20.35
CA GLU A 81 12.15 1.02 -19.32
C GLU A 81 11.90 2.02 -18.19
N GLU A 82 10.95 2.96 -18.35
CA GLU A 82 10.62 3.96 -17.33
C GLU A 82 9.66 3.40 -16.27
N LEU A 83 9.77 3.95 -15.05
CA LEU A 83 8.92 3.60 -13.92
C LEU A 83 7.60 4.35 -13.99
N SER A 84 6.48 3.62 -13.95
CA SER A 84 5.18 4.27 -13.96
C SER A 84 4.88 4.93 -12.62
N HIS A 85 4.03 5.95 -12.65
CA HIS A 85 3.61 6.61 -11.42
C HIS A 85 2.82 5.63 -10.56
N LEU A 86 3.27 5.44 -9.33
CA LEU A 86 2.60 4.66 -8.30
C LEU A 86 2.40 5.55 -7.07
N GLU A 87 1.19 5.55 -6.51
CA GLU A 87 0.87 6.35 -5.33
C GLU A 87 1.73 5.92 -4.13
N PRO A 88 2.11 6.87 -3.24
CA PRO A 88 2.95 6.57 -2.08
C PRO A 88 2.42 5.45 -1.18
N ASP A 89 1.10 5.34 -1.04
CA ASP A 89 0.42 4.38 -0.16
C ASP A 89 -0.20 3.19 -0.91
N PHE A 90 0.18 2.99 -2.17
CA PHE A 90 -0.44 1.98 -3.05
C PHE A 90 -0.41 0.56 -2.44
N TYR A 91 0.75 0.08 -1.97
CA TYR A 91 0.86 -1.28 -1.44
C TYR A 91 0.13 -1.44 -0.10
N ILE A 92 0.09 -0.39 0.72
CA ILE A 92 -0.68 -0.36 1.97
C ILE A 92 -2.18 -0.52 1.68
N LYS A 93 -2.70 0.27 0.73
CA LYS A 93 -4.10 0.16 0.28
C LYS A 93 -4.40 -1.21 -0.32
N MET A 94 -3.52 -1.70 -1.19
CA MET A 94 -3.71 -2.97 -1.88
C MET A 94 -3.76 -4.15 -0.91
N THR A 95 -2.84 -4.20 0.06
CA THR A 95 -2.82 -5.26 1.08
C THR A 95 -4.03 -5.18 2.01
N GLY A 96 -4.41 -3.96 2.42
CA GLY A 96 -5.62 -3.73 3.21
C GLY A 96 -6.91 -4.10 2.48
N TYR A 97 -6.97 -3.92 1.15
CA TYR A 97 -8.09 -4.37 0.31
C TYR A 97 -8.11 -5.89 0.15
N MET A 98 -6.96 -6.49 -0.17
CA MET A 98 -6.83 -7.94 -0.35
C MET A 98 -7.25 -8.72 0.89
N ALA A 99 -6.90 -8.26 2.09
CA ALA A 99 -7.23 -8.91 3.35
C ALA A 99 -8.73 -9.13 3.57
N ARG A 100 -9.59 -8.41 2.85
CA ARG A 100 -11.06 -8.43 2.97
C ARG A 100 -11.74 -9.20 1.84
N GLN A 101 -10.96 -9.70 0.87
CA GLN A 101 -11.49 -10.43 -0.28
C GLN A 101 -11.66 -11.92 0.02
N SER A 102 -12.52 -12.58 -0.75
CA SER A 102 -12.58 -14.04 -0.77
C SER A 102 -11.21 -14.65 -1.13
N GLU A 103 -10.91 -15.85 -0.65
CA GLU A 103 -9.65 -16.57 -0.92
C GLU A 103 -9.31 -16.62 -2.43
N LYS A 104 -10.32 -16.92 -3.25
CA LYS A 104 -10.17 -16.97 -4.72
C LYS A 104 -9.76 -15.62 -5.32
N GLU A 105 -10.36 -14.52 -4.87
CA GLU A 105 -10.02 -13.19 -5.37
C GLU A 105 -8.69 -12.70 -4.79
N TYR A 106 -8.38 -13.05 -3.53
CA TYR A 106 -7.08 -12.81 -2.90
C TYR A 106 -5.95 -13.43 -3.74
N ASP A 107 -6.05 -14.70 -4.12
CA ASP A 107 -5.03 -15.40 -4.90
C ASP A 107 -4.81 -14.75 -6.27
N LYS A 108 -5.90 -14.35 -6.93
CA LYS A 108 -5.87 -13.63 -8.21
C LYS A 108 -5.15 -12.30 -8.07
N LEU A 109 -5.52 -11.48 -7.08
CA LEU A 109 -4.90 -10.18 -6.81
C LEU A 109 -3.43 -10.34 -6.41
N GLN A 110 -3.09 -11.36 -5.61
CA GLN A 110 -1.73 -11.66 -5.21
C GLN A 110 -0.84 -11.99 -6.42
N SER A 111 -1.35 -12.77 -7.37
CA SER A 111 -0.64 -13.10 -8.60
C SER A 111 -0.33 -11.85 -9.42
N LEU A 112 -1.34 -10.99 -9.64
CA LEU A 112 -1.18 -9.71 -10.36
C LEU A 112 -0.22 -8.75 -9.64
N LEU A 113 -0.32 -8.66 -8.32
CA LEU A 113 0.56 -7.82 -7.51
C LEU A 113 2.02 -8.28 -7.60
N LYS A 114 2.26 -9.60 -7.53
CA LYS A 114 3.59 -10.19 -7.74
C LYS A 114 4.13 -9.87 -9.14
N MET A 115 3.28 -9.86 -10.17
CA MET A 115 3.70 -9.47 -11.52
C MET A 115 4.13 -8.00 -11.59
N LEU A 116 3.35 -7.09 -11.00
CA LEU A 116 3.69 -5.67 -10.93
C LEU A 116 5.01 -5.45 -10.20
N ILE A 117 5.17 -6.04 -9.01
CA ILE A 117 6.38 -5.94 -8.20
C ILE A 117 7.60 -6.43 -8.98
N ARG A 118 7.53 -7.59 -9.64
CA ARG A 118 8.66 -8.13 -10.43
C ARG A 118 9.10 -7.18 -11.55
N LYS A 119 8.13 -6.62 -12.29
CA LYS A 119 8.41 -5.67 -13.37
C LYS A 119 9.09 -4.41 -12.84
N ARG A 120 8.57 -3.86 -11.74
CA ARG A 120 9.12 -2.65 -11.13
C ARG A 120 10.49 -2.88 -10.51
N LEU A 121 10.72 -4.01 -9.84
CA LEU A 121 12.03 -4.40 -9.34
C LEU A 121 13.09 -4.46 -10.44
N GLY A 122 12.74 -5.02 -11.61
CA GLY A 122 13.64 -5.06 -12.77
C GLY A 122 14.15 -3.69 -13.21
N LYS A 123 13.35 -2.63 -13.00
CA LYS A 123 13.70 -1.24 -13.34
C LYS A 123 14.31 -0.49 -12.16
N LEU A 124 13.85 -0.78 -10.94
CA LEU A 124 14.24 -0.09 -9.72
C LEU A 124 15.67 -0.43 -9.31
N VAL A 125 16.04 -1.71 -9.34
CA VAL A 125 17.36 -2.18 -8.88
C VAL A 125 18.51 -1.56 -9.69
N PRO A 126 18.52 -1.59 -11.04
CA PRO A 126 19.60 -0.96 -11.81
C PRO A 126 19.71 0.54 -11.60
N ARG A 127 18.57 1.23 -11.42
CA ARG A 127 18.53 2.67 -11.15
C ARG A 127 19.10 3.00 -9.77
N ALA A 128 18.71 2.26 -8.74
CA ALA A 128 19.23 2.46 -7.39
C ALA A 128 20.74 2.17 -7.29
N ASN A 129 21.25 1.22 -8.08
CA ASN A 129 22.68 0.97 -8.18
C ASN A 129 23.48 2.10 -8.84
N SER A 130 22.83 2.94 -9.66
CA SER A 130 23.52 3.95 -10.47
C SER A 130 23.38 5.37 -9.95
N MET A 131 22.29 5.71 -9.26
CA MET A 131 22.06 7.07 -8.74
C MET A 131 21.29 7.08 -7.43
N SER A 132 21.44 8.18 -6.68
CA SER A 132 20.69 8.42 -5.45
C SER A 132 19.23 8.77 -5.75
N LEU A 133 18.36 8.60 -4.74
CA LEU A 133 16.93 8.84 -4.89
C LEU A 133 16.64 10.34 -5.09
N THR A 134 16.31 10.73 -6.32
CA THR A 134 15.90 12.10 -6.63
C THR A 134 14.42 12.33 -6.32
N ALA A 135 14.02 13.60 -6.14
CA ALA A 135 12.62 13.96 -5.93
C ALA A 135 11.70 13.56 -7.10
N GLU A 136 12.23 13.56 -8.33
CA GLU A 136 11.48 13.13 -9.52
C GLU A 136 11.21 11.62 -9.52
N ILE A 137 12.23 10.81 -9.18
CA ILE A 137 12.07 9.36 -9.05
C ILE A 137 11.15 9.04 -7.87
N ALA A 138 11.35 9.69 -6.72
CA ALA A 138 10.54 9.45 -5.53
C ALA A 138 9.04 9.64 -5.80
N LYS A 139 8.65 10.65 -6.59
CA LYS A 139 7.24 10.88 -6.97
C LYS A 139 6.58 9.69 -7.64
N LYS A 140 7.34 8.86 -8.37
CA LYS A 140 6.85 7.67 -9.10
C LYS A 140 6.82 6.39 -8.24
N LEU A 141 7.33 6.46 -7.01
CA LEU A 141 7.52 5.29 -6.15
C LEU A 141 6.56 5.31 -4.96
N SER A 142 6.06 4.12 -4.63
CA SER A 142 5.46 3.83 -3.34
C SER A 142 6.46 4.01 -2.19
N ILE A 143 5.96 4.09 -0.97
CA ILE A 143 6.79 4.31 0.21
C ILE A 143 7.72 3.12 0.50
N GLU A 144 7.26 1.90 0.21
CA GLU A 144 8.04 0.65 0.29
C GLU A 144 9.16 0.64 -0.73
N GLU A 145 8.89 1.09 -1.96
CA GLU A 145 9.89 1.17 -3.02
C GLU A 145 10.95 2.23 -2.74
N ARG A 146 10.57 3.38 -2.17
CA ARG A 146 11.54 4.41 -1.74
C ARG A 146 12.48 3.86 -0.67
N ALA A 147 11.93 3.11 0.29
CA ALA A 147 12.72 2.45 1.32
C ALA A 147 13.71 1.45 0.72
N LEU A 148 13.23 0.60 -0.20
CA LEU A 148 14.08 -0.37 -0.91
C LEU A 148 15.15 0.31 -1.74
N TYR A 149 14.81 1.36 -2.49
CA TYR A 149 15.73 2.13 -3.32
C TYR A 149 16.92 2.65 -2.51
N ASN A 150 16.64 3.29 -1.38
CA ASN A 150 17.68 3.84 -0.51
C ASN A 150 18.59 2.75 0.08
N VAL A 151 18.02 1.60 0.43
CA VAL A 151 18.81 0.46 0.93
C VAL A 151 19.75 -0.08 -0.14
N ILE A 152 19.25 -0.26 -1.38
CA ILE A 152 20.07 -0.72 -2.51
C ILE A 152 21.19 0.28 -2.79
N HIS A 153 20.84 1.56 -2.93
CA HIS A 153 21.81 2.60 -3.25
C HIS A 153 22.93 2.67 -2.21
N LYS A 154 22.56 2.72 -0.92
CA LYS A 154 23.53 2.76 0.18
C LYS A 154 24.45 1.53 0.17
N ASN A 155 23.89 0.33 0.03
CA ASN A 155 24.70 -0.89 0.01
C ASN A 155 25.66 -0.93 -1.19
N SER A 156 25.22 -0.39 -2.34
CA SER A 156 26.07 -0.28 -3.53
C SER A 156 27.19 0.74 -3.33
N GLU A 157 26.93 1.90 -2.73
CA GLU A 157 27.99 2.86 -2.36
C GLU A 157 28.95 2.28 -1.32
N ASP A 158 28.44 1.62 -0.27
CA ASP A 158 29.25 0.98 0.75
C ASP A 158 30.19 -0.08 0.14
N PHE A 159 29.70 -0.89 -0.80
CA PHE A 159 30.50 -1.88 -1.52
C PHE A 159 31.59 -1.23 -2.39
N ILE A 160 31.25 -0.19 -3.16
CA ILE A 160 32.21 0.54 -3.99
C ILE A 160 33.28 1.16 -3.09
N ASN A 161 32.88 1.78 -1.98
CA ASN A 161 33.81 2.37 -1.03
C ASN A 161 34.72 1.30 -0.41
N GLN A 162 34.25 0.09 -0.10
CA GLN A 162 35.14 -0.98 0.38
C GLN A 162 36.23 -1.35 -0.62
N ILE A 163 35.98 -1.25 -1.93
CA ILE A 163 36.96 -1.58 -2.97
C ILE A 163 37.97 -0.44 -3.16
N PHE A 164 37.52 0.81 -3.12
CA PHE A 164 38.33 1.98 -3.50
C PHE A 164 38.77 2.87 -2.32
N SER A 165 38.34 2.61 -1.08
CA SER A 165 38.68 3.47 0.09
C SER A 165 40.02 3.15 0.74
N ASP A 166 40.77 2.16 0.24
CA ASP A 166 42.15 1.88 0.68
C ASP A 166 43.21 2.69 -0.11
N GLU A 167 42.81 3.58 -1.02
CA GLU A 167 43.74 4.49 -1.75
C GLU A 167 43.76 5.91 -1.14
N LYS A 168 44.09 6.04 0.15
CA LYS A 168 44.47 7.32 0.76
C LYS A 168 45.76 7.23 1.57
#